data_AF-A0A434TJ89-F1
#
_entry.id   AF-A0A434TJ89-F1
#
_cell.length_a   1.000
_cell.length_b   1.000
_cell.length_c   1.000
_cell.angle_alpha   90.00
_cell.angle_beta   90.00
_cell.angle_gamma   90.00
#
_symmetry.space_group_name_H-M   'P 1'
#
loop_
_entity.id
_entity.type
_entity.pdbx_description
1 polymer ?
#
loop_
_entity_poly.entity_id
_entity_poly.type
_entity_poly.pdbx_seq_one_letter_code
_entity_poly.pdbx_strand_id
1 'polypeptide(L)'
;VFQHFNLFPHKTALQNVALAPVLTGRLTKLEANERALQFLDKVGLANKADEYPSRLSGGQKQRVAIARALALQPKIMLLDEITSALDPELVEEVLNVITDLRNETDMTMLLVTHEMGFARDFADRVLFFEQGKIIEDGPPGEIFQSPHHERTKSFLRKVIAAGQRV
;
A
#
# COMPACT_ATOMS: atom_id res chain seq x y z
N VAL A 1 1.37 2.91 -5.82
CA VAL A 1 0.07 2.21 -5.81
C VAL A 1 -0.98 3.25 -5.49
N PHE A 2 -2.05 3.29 -6.27
CA PHE A 2 -3.05 4.35 -6.22
C PHE A 2 -4.24 3.97 -5.33
N GLN A 3 -5.02 4.98 -4.96
CA GLN A 3 -6.30 4.86 -4.28
C GLN A 3 -7.31 4.00 -5.06
N HIS A 4 -7.26 4.08 -6.39
CA HIS A 4 -7.98 3.19 -7.30
C HIS A 4 -7.05 2.11 -7.86
N PHE A 5 -7.51 0.85 -7.85
CA PHE A 5 -6.72 -0.33 -8.24
C PHE A 5 -6.02 -0.19 -9.61
N ASN A 6 -6.65 0.54 -10.54
CA ASN A 6 -6.17 0.81 -11.89
C ASN A 6 -5.71 -0.45 -12.64
N LEU A 7 -6.35 -1.60 -12.35
CA LEU A 7 -6.08 -2.85 -13.05
C LEU A 7 -6.68 -2.82 -14.45
N PHE A 8 -6.00 -3.42 -15.42
CA PHE A 8 -6.51 -3.60 -16.77
C PHE A 8 -7.63 -4.65 -16.74
N PRO A 9 -8.90 -4.29 -17.05
CA PRO A 9 -10.04 -5.18 -16.86
C PRO A 9 -10.04 -6.36 -17.83
N HIS A 10 -9.38 -6.21 -18.98
CA HIS A 10 -9.25 -7.22 -20.04
C HIS A 10 -8.02 -8.12 -19.87
N LYS A 11 -7.36 -8.07 -18.70
CA LYS A 11 -6.18 -8.88 -18.38
C LYS A 11 -6.41 -9.63 -17.07
N THR A 12 -5.90 -10.84 -16.95
CA THR A 12 -5.92 -11.59 -15.68
C THR A 12 -5.04 -10.94 -14.61
N ALA A 13 -5.12 -11.39 -13.37
CA ALA A 13 -4.23 -10.95 -12.29
C ALA A 13 -2.76 -11.15 -12.67
N LEU A 14 -2.40 -12.33 -13.18
CA LEU A 14 -1.05 -12.66 -13.65
C LEU A 14 -0.59 -11.67 -14.73
N GLN A 15 -1.44 -11.43 -15.73
CA GLN A 15 -1.12 -10.55 -16.84
C GLN A 15 -0.99 -9.09 -16.38
N ASN A 16 -1.77 -8.64 -15.41
CA ASN A 16 -1.65 -7.31 -14.82
C ASN A 16 -0.27 -7.11 -14.17
N VAL A 17 0.21 -8.12 -13.45
CA VAL A 17 1.49 -8.08 -12.74
C VAL A 17 2.68 -8.21 -13.72
N ALA A 18 2.60 -9.13 -14.69
CA ALA A 18 3.66 -9.39 -15.65
C ALA A 18 3.83 -8.28 -16.70
N LEU A 19 2.83 -7.41 -16.90
CA LEU A 19 2.81 -6.46 -18.02
C LEU A 19 4.00 -5.49 -18.02
N ALA A 20 4.30 -4.87 -16.89
CA ALA A 20 5.29 -3.80 -16.83
C ALA A 20 6.74 -4.32 -17.06
N PRO A 21 7.18 -5.45 -16.46
CA PRO A 21 8.49 -6.03 -16.78
C PRO A 21 8.67 -6.35 -18.27
N VAL A 22 7.62 -6.84 -18.95
CA VAL A 22 7.67 -7.13 -20.39
C VAL A 22 7.75 -5.84 -21.21
N LEU A 23 6.88 -4.86 -20.95
CA LEU A 23 6.84 -3.61 -21.73
C LEU A 23 8.10 -2.76 -21.56
N THR A 24 8.76 -2.85 -20.41
CA THR A 24 10.01 -2.13 -20.14
C THR A 24 11.24 -2.85 -20.70
N GLY A 25 11.07 -4.02 -21.34
CA GLY A 25 12.17 -4.81 -21.89
C GLY A 25 13.10 -5.41 -20.82
N ARG A 26 12.67 -5.42 -19.55
CA ARG A 26 13.48 -5.95 -18.45
C ARG A 26 13.46 -7.47 -18.38
N LEU A 27 12.38 -8.09 -18.84
CA LEU A 27 12.17 -9.53 -18.82
C LEU A 27 11.47 -10.01 -20.08
N THR A 28 11.73 -11.26 -20.46
CA THR A 28 10.90 -11.99 -21.41
C THR A 28 9.52 -12.27 -20.81
N LYS A 29 8.55 -12.63 -21.66
CA LYS A 29 7.20 -12.98 -21.21
C LYS A 29 7.18 -14.17 -20.24
N LEU A 30 8.07 -15.15 -20.45
CA LEU A 30 8.18 -16.33 -19.59
C LEU A 30 8.65 -15.92 -18.19
N GLU A 31 9.79 -15.23 -18.10
CA GLU A 31 10.37 -14.77 -16.83
C GLU A 31 9.43 -13.80 -16.10
N ALA A 32 8.71 -12.94 -16.84
CA ALA A 32 7.75 -12.02 -16.26
C ALA A 32 6.55 -12.75 -15.66
N ASN A 33 6.08 -13.83 -16.27
CA ASN A 33 5.01 -14.66 -15.72
C ASN A 33 5.46 -15.40 -14.47
N GLU A 34 6.66 -15.98 -14.47
CA GLU A 34 7.22 -16.65 -13.29
C GLU A 34 7.37 -15.67 -12.11
N ARG A 35 7.92 -14.48 -12.37
CA ARG A 35 8.02 -13.42 -11.37
C ARG A 35 6.66 -12.94 -10.90
N ALA A 36 5.70 -12.81 -11.82
CA ALA A 36 4.34 -12.40 -11.47
C ALA A 36 3.65 -13.43 -10.56
N LEU A 37 3.84 -14.72 -10.80
CA LEU A 37 3.36 -15.78 -9.91
C LEU A 37 3.99 -15.68 -8.52
N GLN A 38 5.29 -15.45 -8.42
CA GLN A 38 5.98 -15.28 -7.14
C GLN A 38 5.39 -14.10 -6.33
N PHE A 39 5.18 -12.95 -6.98
CA PHE A 39 4.59 -11.80 -6.28
C PHE A 39 3.10 -11.95 -5.98
N LEU A 40 2.34 -12.68 -6.81
CA LEU A 40 0.97 -13.04 -6.50
C LEU A 40 0.91 -13.99 -5.30
N ASP A 41 1.82 -14.94 -5.20
CA ASP A 41 1.94 -15.84 -4.05
C ASP A 41 2.27 -15.08 -2.76
N LYS A 42 3.24 -14.14 -2.83
CA LYS A 42 3.57 -13.25 -1.70
C LYS A 42 2.39 -12.46 -1.16
N VAL A 43 1.44 -12.06 -2.02
CA VAL A 43 0.23 -11.35 -1.59
C VAL A 43 -0.96 -12.29 -1.35
N GLY A 44 -0.74 -13.61 -1.31
CA GLY A 44 -1.75 -14.63 -1.03
C GLY A 44 -2.78 -14.82 -2.15
N LEU A 45 -2.39 -14.64 -3.41
CA LEU A 45 -3.26 -14.69 -4.59
C LEU A 45 -2.76 -15.63 -5.70
N ALA A 46 -1.87 -16.58 -5.39
CA ALA A 46 -1.38 -17.55 -6.37
C ALA A 46 -2.53 -18.34 -7.05
N ASN A 47 -3.52 -18.77 -6.26
CA ASN A 47 -4.71 -19.48 -6.75
C ASN A 47 -5.71 -18.61 -7.55
N LYS A 48 -5.44 -17.31 -7.68
CA LYS A 48 -6.26 -16.34 -8.42
C LYS A 48 -5.52 -15.74 -9.61
N ALA A 49 -4.38 -16.30 -9.99
CA ALA A 49 -3.53 -15.80 -11.08
C ALA A 49 -4.28 -15.66 -12.42
N ASP A 50 -5.18 -16.58 -12.73
CA ASP A 50 -5.94 -16.61 -13.99
C ASP A 50 -7.28 -15.85 -13.93
N GLU A 51 -7.63 -15.29 -12.78
CA GLU A 51 -8.89 -14.55 -12.63
C GLU A 51 -8.77 -13.13 -13.20
N TYR A 52 -9.87 -12.67 -13.80
CA TYR A 52 -10.01 -11.28 -14.24
C TYR A 52 -10.39 -10.38 -13.06
N PRO A 53 -10.03 -9.08 -13.08
CA PRO A 53 -10.39 -8.14 -12.02
C PRO A 53 -11.87 -8.10 -11.66
N SER A 54 -12.78 -8.36 -12.59
CA SER A 54 -14.23 -8.43 -12.32
C SER A 54 -14.63 -9.54 -11.34
N ARG A 55 -13.79 -10.57 -11.16
CA ARG A 55 -14.02 -11.71 -10.25
C ARG A 55 -13.26 -11.62 -8.93
N LEU A 56 -12.57 -10.51 -8.69
CA LEU A 56 -11.80 -10.26 -7.48
C LEU A 56 -12.55 -9.29 -6.54
N SER A 57 -12.44 -9.52 -5.24
CA SER A 57 -12.90 -8.56 -4.23
C SER A 57 -12.07 -7.27 -4.27
N GLY A 58 -12.51 -6.21 -3.58
CA GLY A 58 -11.74 -4.96 -3.48
C GLY A 58 -10.33 -5.17 -2.93
N GLY A 59 -10.21 -5.86 -1.79
CA GLY A 59 -8.91 -6.17 -1.17
C GLY A 59 -8.02 -7.03 -2.07
N GLN A 60 -8.60 -8.00 -2.79
CA GLN A 60 -7.86 -8.80 -3.76
C GLN A 60 -7.34 -7.96 -4.93
N LYS A 61 -8.15 -7.04 -5.47
CA LYS A 61 -7.69 -6.10 -6.52
C LYS A 61 -6.54 -5.22 -6.02
N GLN A 62 -6.60 -4.76 -4.77
CA GLN A 62 -5.52 -3.98 -4.17
C GLN A 62 -4.23 -4.79 -4.05
N ARG A 63 -4.33 -6.04 -3.59
CA ARG A 63 -3.19 -6.96 -3.50
C ARG A 63 -2.57 -7.27 -4.87
N VAL A 64 -3.38 -7.43 -5.93
CA VAL A 64 -2.87 -7.51 -7.32
C VAL A 64 -2.16 -6.21 -7.73
N ALA A 65 -2.70 -5.04 -7.38
CA ALA A 65 -2.08 -3.76 -7.69
C ALA A 65 -0.72 -3.57 -6.97
N ILE A 66 -0.59 -4.05 -5.73
CA ILE A 66 0.66 -4.12 -4.97
C ILE A 66 1.65 -5.06 -5.67
N ALA A 67 1.24 -6.30 -5.97
CA ALA A 67 2.08 -7.27 -6.69
C ALA A 67 2.60 -6.71 -8.03
N ARG A 68 1.75 -6.00 -8.77
CA ARG A 68 2.12 -5.33 -10.03
C ARG A 68 3.20 -4.26 -9.82
N ALA A 69 3.12 -3.48 -8.76
CA ALA A 69 4.16 -2.50 -8.45
C ALA A 69 5.48 -3.17 -8.06
N LEU A 70 5.42 -4.28 -7.33
CA LEU A 70 6.59 -5.04 -6.89
C LEU A 70 7.28 -5.81 -8.01
N ALA A 71 6.56 -6.18 -9.07
CA ALA A 71 7.11 -6.93 -10.21
C ALA A 71 8.32 -6.24 -10.89
N LEU A 72 8.43 -4.91 -10.75
CA LEU A 72 9.55 -4.11 -11.24
C LEU A 72 10.74 -4.03 -10.26
N GLN A 73 10.61 -4.61 -9.07
CA GLN A 73 11.58 -4.55 -7.97
C GLN A 73 12.06 -3.12 -7.71
N PRO A 74 11.13 -2.19 -7.39
CA PRO A 74 11.50 -0.80 -7.20
C PRO A 74 12.33 -0.63 -5.92
N LYS A 75 13.23 0.35 -5.92
CA LYS A 75 13.93 0.78 -4.69
C LYS A 75 13.04 1.61 -3.76
N ILE A 76 12.03 2.27 -4.34
CA ILE A 76 11.10 3.17 -3.64
C ILE A 76 9.67 2.80 -4.03
N MET A 77 8.82 2.61 -3.04
CA MET A 77 7.39 2.35 -3.22
C MET A 77 6.57 3.51 -2.66
N LEU A 78 5.78 4.13 -3.53
CA LEU A 78 4.82 5.17 -3.15
C LEU A 78 3.43 4.54 -2.99
N LEU A 79 2.80 4.74 -1.84
CA LEU A 79 1.49 4.20 -1.49
C LEU A 79 0.56 5.38 -1.18
N ASP A 80 -0.52 5.51 -1.94
CA ASP A 80 -1.45 6.64 -1.86
C ASP A 80 -2.84 6.15 -1.45
N GLU A 81 -3.21 6.37 -0.19
CA GLU A 81 -4.53 6.04 0.42
C GLU A 81 -5.10 4.67 0.03
N ILE A 82 -4.22 3.67 0.01
CA ILE A 82 -4.46 2.32 -0.50
C ILE A 82 -5.53 1.51 0.24
N THR A 83 -6.01 1.98 1.39
CA THR A 83 -7.07 1.34 2.21
C THR A 83 -8.42 2.03 2.07
N SER A 84 -8.47 3.27 1.55
CA SER A 84 -9.67 4.11 1.55
C SER A 84 -10.83 3.57 0.70
N ALA A 85 -10.53 2.76 -0.31
CA ALA A 85 -11.51 2.16 -1.22
C ALA A 85 -11.90 0.73 -0.82
N LEU A 86 -11.55 0.30 0.40
CA LEU A 86 -11.76 -1.06 0.89
C LEU A 86 -12.76 -1.06 2.04
N ASP A 87 -13.51 -2.16 2.14
CA ASP A 87 -14.33 -2.44 3.31
C ASP A 87 -13.44 -2.59 4.57
N PRO A 88 -13.87 -2.13 5.76
CA PRO A 88 -13.07 -2.16 6.98
C PRO A 88 -12.47 -3.55 7.29
N GLU A 89 -13.22 -4.62 7.00
CA GLU A 89 -12.78 -6.02 7.21
C GLU A 89 -11.57 -6.42 6.35
N LEU A 90 -11.33 -5.74 5.22
CA LEU A 90 -10.25 -6.04 4.28
C LEU A 90 -9.02 -5.13 4.45
N VAL A 91 -9.12 -4.09 5.28
CA VAL A 91 -8.03 -3.12 5.52
C VAL A 91 -6.83 -3.81 6.15
N GLU A 92 -7.06 -4.62 7.20
CA GLU A 92 -6.00 -5.33 7.91
C GLU A 92 -5.22 -6.28 6.99
N GLU A 93 -5.90 -6.98 6.07
CA GLU A 93 -5.24 -7.88 5.11
C GLU A 93 -4.22 -7.14 4.25
N VAL A 94 -4.56 -5.93 3.79
CA VAL A 94 -3.68 -5.13 2.92
C VAL A 94 -2.53 -4.53 3.71
N LEU A 95 -2.78 -4.07 4.93
CA LEU A 95 -1.75 -3.51 5.81
C LEU A 95 -0.74 -4.57 6.27
N ASN A 96 -1.18 -5.80 6.49
CA ASN A 96 -0.30 -6.92 6.81
C ASN A 96 0.68 -7.22 5.67
N VAL A 97 0.19 -7.27 4.42
CA VAL A 97 1.06 -7.44 3.24
C VAL A 97 2.16 -6.37 3.19
N ILE A 98 1.86 -5.13 3.54
CA ILE A 98 2.84 -4.03 3.50
C ILE A 98 3.86 -4.16 4.62
N THR A 99 3.40 -4.58 5.80
CA THR A 99 4.25 -4.89 6.95
C THR A 99 5.25 -6.00 6.60
N ASP A 100 4.77 -7.07 5.97
CA ASP A 100 5.61 -8.18 5.52
C ASP A 100 6.64 -7.72 4.49
N LEU A 101 6.21 -6.91 3.50
CA LEU A 101 7.12 -6.35 2.51
C LEU A 101 8.22 -5.46 3.12
N ARG A 102 7.90 -4.68 4.15
CA ARG A 102 8.89 -3.86 4.87
C ARG A 102 9.92 -4.73 5.56
N ASN A 103 9.49 -5.83 6.18
CA ASN A 103 10.38 -6.73 6.93
C ASN A 103 11.25 -7.59 6.01
N GLU A 104 10.76 -7.94 4.82
CA GLU A 104 11.46 -8.81 3.88
C GLU A 104 12.40 -8.09 2.91
N THR A 105 12.26 -6.76 2.75
CA THR A 105 12.95 -6.02 1.69
C THR A 105 13.58 -4.72 2.20
N ASP A 106 14.72 -4.34 1.62
CA ASP A 106 15.37 -3.04 1.86
C ASP A 106 14.73 -1.91 1.03
N MET A 107 13.40 -1.94 0.89
CA MET A 107 12.65 -1.03 0.04
C MET A 107 12.21 0.21 0.84
N THR A 108 12.53 1.40 0.35
CA THR A 108 12.01 2.63 0.93
C THR A 108 10.52 2.77 0.61
N MET A 109 9.68 2.95 1.63
CA MET A 109 8.24 3.13 1.44
C MET A 109 7.81 4.53 1.88
N LEU A 110 7.05 5.21 1.03
CA LEU A 110 6.37 6.46 1.36
C LEU A 110 4.87 6.23 1.26
N LEU A 111 4.17 6.44 2.37
CA LEU A 111 2.75 6.19 2.50
C LEU A 111 1.99 7.47 2.84
N VAL A 112 0.89 7.69 2.12
CA VAL A 112 -0.16 8.64 2.48
C VAL A 112 -1.34 7.82 3.01
N THR A 113 -1.79 8.10 4.23
CA THR A 113 -2.86 7.33 4.88
C THR A 113 -3.65 8.17 5.89
N HIS A 114 -4.90 7.80 6.09
CA HIS A 114 -5.73 8.27 7.20
C HIS A 114 -5.79 7.26 8.36
N GLU A 115 -5.15 6.10 8.23
CA GLU A 115 -5.05 5.06 9.25
C GLU A 115 -3.93 5.38 10.25
N MET A 116 -4.24 6.18 11.26
CA MET A 116 -3.24 6.72 12.20
C MET A 116 -2.53 5.63 13.02
N GLY A 117 -3.27 4.63 13.51
CA GLY A 117 -2.68 3.51 14.25
C GLY A 117 -1.67 2.73 13.42
N PHE A 118 -1.94 2.52 12.13
CA PHE A 118 -0.98 1.92 11.22
C PHE A 118 0.24 2.81 11.01
N ALA A 119 0.03 4.11 10.75
CA ALA A 119 1.14 5.05 10.59
C ALA A 119 2.03 5.09 11.84
N ARG A 120 1.46 4.99 13.04
CA ARG A 120 2.20 4.91 14.29
C ARG A 120 3.04 3.65 14.39
N ASP A 121 2.47 2.50 14.07
CA ASP A 121 3.10 1.20 14.31
C ASP A 121 4.08 0.82 13.17
N PHE A 122 3.87 1.34 11.96
CA PHE A 122 4.65 1.00 10.76
C PHE A 122 5.75 2.00 10.42
N ALA A 123 5.52 3.31 10.59
CA ALA A 123 6.42 4.32 10.04
C ALA A 123 7.65 4.56 10.91
N ASP A 124 8.80 4.81 10.28
CA ASP A 124 10.00 5.28 10.99
C ASP A 124 9.98 6.80 11.21
N ARG A 125 9.24 7.54 10.37
CA ARG A 125 9.10 9.00 10.37
C ARG A 125 7.72 9.38 9.85
N VAL A 126 7.09 10.36 10.49
CA VAL A 126 5.75 10.86 10.16
C VAL A 126 5.84 12.34 9.82
N LEU A 127 5.18 12.72 8.71
CA LEU A 127 5.06 14.10 8.27
C LEU A 127 3.59 14.51 8.34
N PHE A 128 3.29 15.55 9.11
CA PHE A 128 1.94 16.09 9.20
C PHE A 128 1.80 17.30 8.27
N PHE A 129 0.84 17.24 7.36
CA PHE A 129 0.60 18.28 6.37
C PHE A 129 -0.65 19.10 6.70
N GLU A 130 -0.57 20.42 6.51
CA GLU A 130 -1.70 21.34 6.58
C GLU A 130 -1.54 22.40 5.48
N GLN A 131 -2.57 22.61 4.66
CA GLN A 131 -2.58 23.63 3.60
C GLN A 131 -1.34 23.58 2.68
N GLY A 132 -0.87 22.37 2.34
CA GLY A 132 0.28 22.16 1.48
C GLY A 132 1.64 22.40 2.13
N LYS A 133 1.69 22.57 3.46
CA LYS A 133 2.93 22.72 4.23
C LYS A 133 3.10 21.58 5.23
N ILE A 134 4.34 21.15 5.42
CA ILE A 134 4.70 20.26 6.53
C ILE A 134 4.71 21.12 7.79
N ILE A 135 3.80 20.82 8.72
CA ILE A 135 3.70 21.53 9.99
C ILE A 135 4.34 20.76 11.14
N GLU A 136 4.47 19.43 11.02
CA GLU A 136 5.27 18.60 11.91
C GLU A 136 5.99 17.49 11.15
N ASP A 137 7.13 17.10 11.71
CA ASP A 137 8.08 16.18 11.12
C ASP A 137 8.88 15.54 12.25
N GLY A 138 8.72 14.22 12.43
CA GLY A 138 9.38 13.53 13.52
C GLY A 138 9.05 12.04 13.59
N PRO A 139 9.63 11.31 14.55
CA PRO A 139 9.28 9.92 14.79
C PRO A 139 7.82 9.81 15.27
N PRO A 140 7.13 8.69 14.99
CA PRO A 140 5.71 8.56 15.34
C PRO A 140 5.41 8.77 16.83
N GLY A 141 6.32 8.37 17.73
CA GLY A 141 6.16 8.58 19.17
C GLY A 141 5.99 10.06 19.53
N GLU A 142 6.78 10.95 18.93
CA GLU A 142 6.68 12.39 19.17
C GLU A 142 5.38 12.94 18.58
N ILE A 143 5.08 12.61 17.32
CA ILE A 143 3.94 13.17 16.59
C ILE A 143 2.60 12.72 17.19
N PHE A 144 2.46 11.44 17.57
CA PHE A 144 1.19 10.89 18.05
C PHE A 144 0.99 11.04 19.57
N GLN A 145 2.06 11.06 20.37
CA GLN A 145 1.94 11.15 21.84
C GLN A 145 2.15 12.56 22.38
N SER A 146 3.04 13.36 21.78
CA SER A 146 3.39 14.70 22.27
C SER A 146 3.62 15.69 21.12
N PRO A 147 2.63 15.87 20.21
CA PRO A 147 2.77 16.79 19.08
C PRO A 147 3.01 18.22 19.54
N HIS A 148 3.85 18.94 18.81
CA HIS A 148 4.21 20.32 19.15
C HIS A 148 3.19 21.34 18.64
N HIS A 149 2.59 21.08 17.47
CA HIS A 149 1.74 22.04 16.77
C HIS A 149 0.27 21.90 17.21
N GLU A 150 -0.39 23.02 17.52
CA GLU A 150 -1.80 23.03 17.99
C GLU A 150 -2.76 22.40 16.99
N ARG A 151 -2.46 22.53 15.69
CA ARG A 151 -3.26 21.91 14.64
C ARG A 151 -3.22 20.39 14.70
N THR A 152 -2.04 19.79 14.87
CA THR A 152 -1.86 18.35 15.03
C THR A 152 -2.59 17.85 16.27
N LYS A 153 -2.44 18.54 17.41
CA LYS A 153 -3.20 18.24 18.65
C LYS A 153 -4.70 18.23 18.41
N SER A 154 -5.22 19.27 17.76
CA SER A 154 -6.64 19.40 17.46
C SER A 154 -7.14 18.27 16.55
N PHE A 155 -6.35 17.90 15.54
CA PHE A 155 -6.67 16.81 14.63
C PHE A 155 -6.70 15.46 15.34
N LEU A 156 -5.64 15.09 16.07
CA LEU A 156 -5.57 13.80 16.77
C LEU A 156 -6.68 13.63 17.80
N ARG A 157 -7.05 14.70 18.53
CA ARG A 157 -8.21 14.67 19.45
C ARG A 157 -9.51 14.33 18.73
N LYS A 158 -9.75 14.88 17.53
CA LYS A 158 -10.94 14.58 16.73
C LYS A 158 -10.94 13.15 16.22
N VAL A 159 -9.79 12.66 15.77
CA VAL A 159 -9.61 11.27 15.31
C VAL A 159 -9.91 10.28 16.42
N ILE A 160 -9.34 10.50 17.62
CA ILE A 160 -9.60 9.66 18.80
C ILE A 160 -11.08 9.72 19.20
N ALA A 161 -11.69 10.91 19.18
CA ALA A 161 -13.11 11.08 19.48
C ALA A 161 -14.03 10.38 18.46
N ALA A 162 -13.58 10.21 17.21
CA ALA A 162 -14.27 9.46 16.17
C ALA A 162 -14.09 7.93 16.30
N GLY A 163 -13.38 7.45 17.33
CA GLY A 163 -13.18 6.02 17.60
C GLY A 163 -12.05 5.37 16.82
N GLN A 164 -11.24 6.15 16.09
CA GLN A 164 -10.07 5.61 15.40
C GLN A 164 -8.91 5.37 16.37
N ARG A 165 -8.19 4.27 16.14
CA ARG A 165 -6.95 3.97 16.85
C ARG A 165 -5.87 4.93 16.37
N VAL A 166 -5.29 5.66 17.31
CA VAL A 166 -4.10 6.51 17.15
C VAL A 166 -3.02 5.95 18.04
#